data_AF-A0A519T3V3-F1
#
_entry.id   AF-A0A519T3V3-F1
#
_cell.length_a   1.000
_cell.length_b   1.000
_cell.length_c   1.000
_cell.angle_alpha   90.00
_cell.angle_beta   90.00
_cell.angle_gamma   90.00
#
_symmetry.space_group_name_H-M   'P 1'
#
loop_
_entity.id
_entity.type
_entity.pdbx_description
1 polymer ?
#
loop_
_entity_poly.entity_id
_entity_poly.type
_entity_poly.pdbx_seq_one_letter_code
_entity_poly.pdbx_strand_id
1 'polypeptide(L)'
;LKQAGRLSEHQQRLTVIDFDLPSTEKRLWVLDLAEHKVLFHTLVAHGHNSGENEASNFSNTDQSNMSSLGFYVTGQEYQGKHGRSLRLQGLDEGFNTNAAARSVVMHGADYVSEAFIKQNGRLGRSLGCPALPLDQYAQIIDAVHGGSCLFLNKSNAGYASKYLNQEAALAALAAEATTAS
;
A
#
# COMPACT_ATOMS: atom_id res chain seq x y z
N LEU A 1 1.05 10.17 -11.43
CA LEU A 1 2.10 9.14 -11.59
C LEU A 1 2.28 8.64 -13.03
N LYS A 2 1.21 8.26 -13.76
CA LYS A 2 1.29 7.90 -15.20
C LYS A 2 1.98 8.98 -16.05
N GLN A 3 1.52 10.24 -15.92
CA GLN A 3 2.13 11.40 -16.60
C GLN A 3 3.62 11.60 -16.28
N ALA A 4 4.09 11.12 -15.11
CA ALA A 4 5.48 11.21 -14.70
C ALA A 4 6.31 9.97 -15.10
N GLY A 5 5.75 9.06 -15.92
CA GLY A 5 6.40 7.84 -16.39
C GLY A 5 6.82 6.89 -15.26
N ARG A 6 6.12 6.91 -14.12
CA ARG A 6 6.48 6.10 -12.93
C ARG A 6 5.80 4.73 -12.89
N LEU A 7 4.70 4.55 -13.61
CA LEU A 7 3.94 3.30 -13.64
C LEU A 7 4.14 2.63 -14.99
N SER A 8 4.00 1.31 -15.04
CA SER A 8 3.96 0.58 -16.31
C SER A 8 2.74 1.01 -17.14
N GLU A 9 2.90 1.13 -18.46
CA GLU A 9 1.88 1.71 -19.36
C GLU A 9 0.52 0.99 -19.29
N HIS A 10 0.55 -0.33 -19.13
CA HIS A 10 -0.65 -1.17 -19.08
C HIS A 10 -1.27 -1.28 -17.68
N GLN A 11 -0.61 -0.76 -16.64
CA GLN A 11 -1.11 -0.90 -15.28
C GLN A 11 -2.21 0.12 -14.96
N GLN A 12 -3.40 -0.41 -14.68
CA GLN A 12 -4.61 0.34 -14.32
C GLN A 12 -5.06 0.06 -12.88
N ARG A 13 -4.16 -0.53 -12.10
CA ARG A 13 -4.44 -0.98 -10.73
C ARG A 13 -3.96 0.08 -9.75
N LEU A 14 -4.83 0.44 -8.82
CA LEU A 14 -4.52 1.30 -7.69
C LEU A 14 -4.77 0.54 -6.40
N THR A 15 -3.73 0.38 -5.59
CA THR A 15 -3.88 -0.12 -4.22
C THR A 15 -3.82 1.05 -3.25
N VAL A 16 -4.76 1.11 -2.30
CA VAL A 16 -4.78 2.11 -1.24
C VAL A 16 -4.77 1.39 0.10
N ILE A 17 -3.90 1.83 1.00
CA ILE A 17 -3.91 1.44 2.41
C ILE A 17 -4.20 2.69 3.22
N ASP A 18 -5.30 2.68 3.99
CA ASP A 18 -5.70 3.81 4.81
C ASP A 18 -5.43 3.57 6.30
N PHE A 19 -4.39 4.18 6.82
CA PHE A 19 -4.04 4.10 8.24
C PHE A 19 -4.86 5.05 9.13
N ASP A 20 -5.82 5.80 8.58
CA ASP A 20 -6.86 6.42 9.40
C ASP A 20 -7.79 5.40 10.04
N LEU A 21 -7.91 4.21 9.45
CA LEU A 21 -8.63 3.10 10.03
C LEU A 21 -7.74 2.23 10.93
N PRO A 22 -8.28 1.71 12.05
CA PRO A 22 -7.55 0.82 12.94
C PRO A 22 -7.26 -0.53 12.25
N SER A 23 -6.31 -1.28 12.80
CA SER A 23 -5.85 -2.55 12.23
C SER A 23 -6.93 -3.62 12.18
N THR A 24 -7.96 -3.50 13.02
CA THR A 24 -9.10 -4.40 13.04
C THR A 24 -10.06 -4.21 11.87
N GLU A 25 -9.94 -3.10 11.12
CA GLU A 25 -10.81 -2.78 9.99
C GLU A 25 -10.17 -3.15 8.66
N LYS A 26 -11.03 -3.50 7.70
CA LYS A 26 -10.61 -3.67 6.31
C LYS A 26 -10.20 -2.31 5.76
N ARG A 27 -8.89 -2.10 5.65
CA ARG A 27 -8.28 -0.82 5.32
C ARG A 27 -7.31 -0.88 4.13
N LEU A 28 -7.34 -1.98 3.39
CA LEU A 28 -6.70 -2.10 2.09
C LEU A 28 -7.76 -2.23 1.01
N TRP A 29 -7.62 -1.45 -0.06
CA TRP A 29 -8.38 -1.56 -1.28
C TRP A 29 -7.46 -1.83 -2.46
N VAL A 30 -7.86 -2.72 -3.35
CA VAL A 30 -7.30 -2.84 -4.70
C VAL A 30 -8.41 -2.49 -5.69
N LEU A 31 -8.15 -1.50 -6.51
CA LEU A 31 -9.10 -0.91 -7.45
C LEU A 31 -8.69 -1.23 -8.88
N ASP A 32 -9.67 -1.63 -9.69
CA ASP A 32 -9.61 -1.58 -11.14
C ASP A 32 -10.05 -0.19 -11.61
N LEU A 33 -9.11 0.63 -12.08
CA LEU A 33 -9.44 1.94 -12.61
C LEU A 33 -9.98 1.90 -14.05
N ALA A 34 -9.79 0.81 -14.78
CA ALA A 34 -10.35 0.67 -16.12
C ALA A 34 -11.81 0.20 -16.05
N GLU A 35 -12.12 -0.71 -15.12
CA GLU A 35 -13.47 -1.25 -14.94
C GLU A 35 -14.29 -0.54 -13.87
N HIS A 36 -13.70 0.41 -13.14
CA HIS A 36 -14.31 1.10 -12.00
C HIS A 36 -14.83 0.14 -10.90
N LYS A 37 -14.02 -0.87 -10.56
CA LYS A 37 -14.39 -1.91 -9.59
C LYS A 37 -13.43 -1.98 -8.42
N VAL A 38 -13.96 -2.37 -7.27
CA VAL A 38 -13.16 -2.83 -6.14
C VAL A 38 -12.90 -4.32 -6.33
N LEU A 39 -11.63 -4.71 -6.52
CA LEU A 39 -11.23 -6.11 -6.61
C LEU A 39 -11.06 -6.74 -5.24
N PHE A 40 -10.46 -6.00 -4.31
CA PHE A 40 -10.21 -6.45 -2.94
C PHE A 40 -10.51 -5.32 -1.96
N HIS A 41 -11.16 -5.67 -0.86
CA HIS A 41 -11.33 -4.84 0.33
C HIS A 41 -11.05 -5.71 1.56
N THR A 42 -9.89 -5.54 2.17
CA THR A 42 -9.35 -6.54 3.12
C THR A 42 -8.47 -5.95 4.22
N LEU A 43 -8.05 -6.80 5.15
CA LEU A 43 -7.16 -6.47 6.26
C LEU A 43 -5.73 -6.23 5.78
N VAL A 44 -4.99 -5.37 6.48
CA VAL A 44 -3.54 -5.20 6.27
C VAL A 44 -2.85 -4.76 7.55
N ALA A 45 -1.76 -5.43 7.90
CA ALA A 45 -0.92 -5.06 9.05
C ALA A 45 0.14 -4.02 8.68
N HIS A 46 0.48 -3.19 9.66
CA HIS A 46 1.55 -2.19 9.59
C HIS A 46 2.80 -2.64 10.36
N GLY A 47 3.88 -1.84 10.30
CA GLY A 47 5.11 -2.09 11.04
C GLY A 47 4.98 -1.96 12.55
N HIS A 48 5.75 -2.75 13.30
CA HIS A 48 5.66 -2.89 14.75
C HIS A 48 5.72 -1.55 15.50
N ASN A 49 6.63 -0.66 15.09
CA ASN A 49 6.84 0.62 15.74
C ASN A 49 5.90 1.71 15.21
N SER A 50 5.01 1.40 14.25
CA SER A 50 4.02 2.36 13.76
C SER A 50 2.85 2.57 14.72
N GLY A 51 2.63 1.67 15.66
CA GLY A 51 1.61 1.80 16.69
C GLY A 51 1.00 0.46 17.09
N GLU A 52 -0.06 0.51 17.90
CA GLU A 52 -0.74 -0.69 18.40
C GLU A 52 -1.87 -1.14 17.48
N ASN A 53 -3.12 -0.76 17.78
CA ASN A 53 -4.24 -0.97 16.88
C ASN A 53 -4.24 0.08 15.75
N GLU A 54 -3.94 1.32 16.11
CA GLU A 54 -3.80 2.43 15.18
C GLU A 54 -2.34 2.61 14.77
N ALA A 55 -2.08 2.96 13.51
CA ALA A 55 -0.77 3.42 13.07
C ALA A 55 -0.69 4.94 13.17
N SER A 56 0.18 5.43 14.04
CA SER A 56 0.39 6.85 14.32
C SER A 56 1.81 7.32 14.01
N ASN A 57 2.77 6.40 13.93
CA ASN A 57 4.18 6.72 13.67
C ASN A 57 4.66 6.10 12.35
N PHE A 58 5.45 6.85 11.60
CA PHE A 58 5.95 6.43 10.30
C PHE A 58 7.41 6.86 10.15
N SER A 59 8.19 6.08 9.42
CA SER A 59 9.61 6.39 9.23
C SER A 59 10.12 5.88 7.89
N ASN A 60 10.98 6.69 7.27
CA ASN A 60 11.81 6.33 6.13
C ASN A 60 13.20 5.80 6.56
N THR A 61 13.49 5.75 7.86
CA THR A 61 14.79 5.34 8.38
C THR A 61 14.92 3.83 8.39
N ASP A 62 16.10 3.34 8.03
CA ASP A 62 16.43 1.92 8.11
C ASP A 62 16.32 1.40 9.54
N GLN A 63 15.94 0.12 9.69
CA GLN A 63 15.74 -0.57 10.97
C GLN A 63 14.73 0.08 11.94
N SER A 64 13.96 1.07 11.51
CA SER A 64 12.91 1.71 12.33
C SER A 64 11.77 0.75 12.70
N ASN A 65 11.58 -0.33 11.95
CA ASN A 65 10.42 -1.24 12.04
C ASN A 65 9.07 -0.54 11.89
N MET A 66 9.04 0.67 11.32
CA MET A 66 7.83 1.43 11.03
C MET A 66 7.46 1.31 9.55
N SER A 67 6.17 1.38 9.26
CA SER A 67 5.71 1.67 7.90
C SER A 67 6.15 3.07 7.46
N SER A 68 6.26 3.29 6.16
CA SER A 68 6.47 4.62 5.56
C SER A 68 5.26 5.02 4.72
N LEU A 69 4.85 6.28 4.77
CA LEU A 69 3.70 6.80 4.00
C LEU A 69 4.07 7.11 2.56
N GLY A 70 3.05 7.27 1.73
CA GLY A 70 3.15 7.82 0.39
C GLY A 70 2.99 6.81 -0.74
N PHE A 71 3.36 7.25 -1.93
CA PHE A 71 3.26 6.49 -3.17
C PHE A 71 4.44 5.54 -3.33
N TYR A 72 4.09 4.33 -3.77
CA TYR A 72 4.98 3.25 -4.13
C TYR A 72 4.64 2.77 -5.54
N VAL A 73 5.64 2.22 -6.21
CA VAL A 73 5.49 1.41 -7.41
C VAL A 73 5.74 -0.03 -7.04
N THR A 74 4.82 -0.91 -7.41
CA THR A 74 5.01 -2.35 -7.23
C THR A 74 6.06 -2.87 -8.21
N GLY A 75 6.96 -3.72 -7.72
CA GLY A 75 8.08 -4.22 -8.48
C GLY A 75 7.88 -5.65 -8.97
N GLN A 76 9.00 -6.36 -9.04
CA GLN A 76 9.03 -7.78 -9.34
C GLN A 76 8.65 -8.61 -8.11
N GLU A 77 8.10 -9.79 -8.40
CA GLU A 77 7.92 -10.81 -7.38
C GLU A 77 9.25 -11.32 -6.84
N TYR A 78 9.21 -11.79 -5.62
CA TYR A 78 10.34 -12.31 -4.89
C TYR A 78 9.89 -13.46 -3.99
N GLN A 79 10.66 -14.55 -3.95
CA GLN A 79 10.45 -15.65 -3.03
C GLN A 79 11.44 -15.51 -1.86
N GLY A 80 10.92 -15.28 -0.65
CA GLY A 80 11.73 -15.09 0.56
C GLY A 80 11.23 -15.87 1.76
N LYS A 81 11.67 -15.46 2.96
CA LYS A 81 11.27 -16.09 4.24
C LYS A 81 9.76 -16.06 4.52
N HIS A 82 9.04 -15.12 3.90
CA HIS A 82 7.58 -14.99 3.99
C HIS A 82 6.86 -15.64 2.80
N GLY A 83 7.57 -16.45 2.02
CA GLY A 83 7.07 -17.01 0.77
C GLY A 83 7.05 -15.98 -0.36
N ARG A 84 6.06 -16.11 -1.25
CA ARG A 84 5.82 -15.20 -2.37
C ARG A 84 5.53 -13.79 -1.84
N SER A 85 6.31 -12.82 -2.30
CA SER A 85 6.28 -11.42 -1.87
C SER A 85 6.47 -10.49 -3.07
N LEU A 86 6.07 -9.24 -2.94
CA LEU A 86 6.15 -8.24 -3.99
C LEU A 86 7.02 -7.06 -3.54
N ARG A 87 8.09 -6.77 -4.28
CA ARG A 87 8.99 -5.64 -3.96
C ARG A 87 8.28 -4.31 -4.12
N LEU A 88 8.60 -3.35 -3.26
CA LEU A 88 8.01 -2.01 -3.31
C LEU A 88 9.11 -0.94 -3.45
N GLN A 89 8.93 -0.05 -4.41
CA GLN A 89 9.80 1.11 -4.61
C GLN A 89 9.06 2.37 -4.18
N GLY A 90 9.55 3.07 -3.16
CA GLY A 90 8.99 4.34 -2.73
C GLY A 90 9.35 5.48 -3.69
N LEU A 91 8.42 6.43 -3.85
CA LEU A 91 8.55 7.58 -4.75
C LEU A 91 8.65 8.93 -4.03
N ASP A 92 8.18 9.02 -2.79
CA ASP A 92 8.09 10.28 -2.06
C ASP A 92 9.36 10.54 -1.27
N GLU A 93 10.01 11.65 -1.65
CA GLU A 93 11.28 12.08 -1.09
C GLU A 93 11.15 12.35 0.41
N GLY A 94 12.03 11.73 1.20
CA GLY A 94 12.02 11.86 2.66
C GLY A 94 10.96 11.01 3.38
N PHE A 95 9.91 10.55 2.69
CA PHE A 95 8.82 9.76 3.29
C PHE A 95 8.98 8.25 3.10
N ASN A 96 9.34 7.80 1.90
CA ASN A 96 9.48 6.37 1.60
C ASN A 96 10.62 6.03 0.63
N THR A 97 11.49 7.00 0.31
CA THR A 97 12.60 6.83 -0.64
C THR A 97 13.50 5.62 -0.35
N ASN A 98 13.66 5.25 0.93
CA ASN A 98 14.50 4.13 1.35
C ASN A 98 13.78 2.78 1.34
N ALA A 99 12.50 2.70 0.93
CA ALA A 99 11.70 1.47 1.01
C ALA A 99 12.40 0.23 0.40
N ALA A 100 12.99 0.39 -0.79
CA ALA A 100 13.70 -0.70 -1.46
C ALA A 100 14.98 -1.11 -0.69
N ALA A 101 15.77 -0.15 -0.22
CA ALA A 101 16.97 -0.40 0.59
C ALA A 101 16.62 -1.09 1.92
N ARG A 102 15.47 -0.74 2.50
CA ARG A 102 14.89 -1.33 3.73
C ARG A 102 14.24 -2.69 3.49
N SER A 103 14.31 -3.23 2.28
CA SER A 103 13.65 -4.49 1.89
C SER A 103 12.16 -4.51 2.19
N VAL A 104 11.47 -3.37 2.02
CA VAL A 104 10.02 -3.27 2.19
C VAL A 104 9.34 -4.01 1.03
N VAL A 105 8.51 -4.99 1.38
CA VAL A 105 7.76 -5.83 0.44
C VAL A 105 6.32 -5.99 0.91
N MET A 106 5.40 -6.29 -0.02
CA MET A 106 4.07 -6.78 0.31
C MET A 106 4.12 -8.31 0.40
N HIS A 107 3.62 -8.90 1.49
CA HIS A 107 3.68 -10.33 1.72
C HIS A 107 2.48 -10.86 2.52
N GLY A 108 2.26 -12.17 2.53
CA GLY A 108 1.26 -12.81 3.39
C GLY A 108 1.77 -13.05 4.82
N ALA A 109 0.87 -13.05 5.80
CA ALA A 109 1.18 -13.41 7.18
C ALA A 109 -0.03 -14.02 7.91
N ASP A 110 0.23 -15.03 8.75
CA ASP A 110 -0.79 -15.75 9.54
C ASP A 110 -1.48 -14.87 10.60
N TYR A 111 -0.76 -13.89 11.13
CA TYR A 111 -1.26 -12.90 12.08
C TYR A 111 -2.17 -11.83 11.46
N VAL A 112 -2.47 -11.94 10.16
CA VAL A 112 -3.41 -11.05 9.46
C VAL A 112 -4.71 -11.80 9.21
N SER A 113 -5.51 -11.94 10.28
CA SER A 113 -6.80 -12.64 10.23
C SER A 113 -7.78 -12.13 11.30
N GLU A 114 -9.07 -12.32 11.06
CA GLU A 114 -10.12 -12.02 12.05
C GLU A 114 -9.97 -12.86 13.32
N ALA A 115 -9.51 -14.12 13.19
CA ALA A 115 -9.23 -14.98 14.33
C ALA A 115 -8.12 -14.40 15.22
N PHE A 116 -7.05 -13.86 14.61
CA PHE A 116 -5.99 -13.19 15.35
C PHE A 116 -6.52 -11.94 16.08
N ILE A 117 -7.35 -11.13 15.41
CA ILE A 117 -8.00 -9.96 16.03
C ILE A 117 -8.84 -10.39 17.24
N LYS A 118 -9.68 -11.42 17.09
CA LYS A 118 -10.55 -11.91 18.17
C LYS A 118 -9.76 -12.35 19.40
N GLN A 119 -8.58 -12.93 19.19
CA GLN A 119 -7.72 -13.41 20.28
C GLN A 119 -6.88 -12.30 20.92
N ASN A 120 -6.41 -11.33 20.13
CA ASN A 120 -5.38 -10.37 20.56
C ASN A 120 -5.88 -8.92 20.68
N GLY A 121 -7.12 -8.64 20.26
CA GLY A 121 -7.72 -7.30 20.24
C GLY A 121 -7.23 -6.39 19.10
N ARG A 122 -6.31 -6.86 18.26
CA ARG A 122 -5.75 -6.16 17.08
C ARG A 122 -5.06 -7.15 16.14
N LEU A 123 -4.69 -6.71 14.93
CA LEU A 123 -3.82 -7.52 14.07
C LEU A 123 -2.40 -7.64 14.64
N GLY A 124 -1.66 -8.64 14.14
CA GLY A 124 -0.22 -8.67 14.29
C GLY A 124 0.47 -7.53 13.54
N ARG A 125 1.79 -7.43 13.68
CA ARG A 125 2.59 -6.35 13.08
C ARG A 125 3.86 -6.89 12.44
N SER A 126 4.23 -6.29 11.31
CA SER A 126 5.46 -6.61 10.57
C SER A 126 6.63 -5.75 11.05
N LEU A 127 7.75 -5.76 10.31
CA LEU A 127 8.89 -4.83 10.51
C LEU A 127 8.86 -3.64 9.52
N GLY A 128 7.66 -3.21 9.10
CA GLY A 128 7.45 -2.06 8.21
C GLY A 128 6.85 -2.42 6.85
N CYS A 129 6.70 -3.71 6.57
CA CYS A 129 6.06 -4.24 5.37
C CYS A 129 4.52 -4.22 5.49
N PRO A 130 3.75 -3.91 4.44
CA PRO A 130 2.33 -4.22 4.40
C PRO A 130 2.15 -5.75 4.35
N ALA A 131 1.58 -6.33 5.41
CA ALA A 131 1.32 -7.76 5.48
C ALA A 131 -0.18 -8.07 5.29
N LEU A 132 -0.48 -9.08 4.48
CA LEU A 132 -1.80 -9.43 3.96
C LEU A 132 -2.31 -10.77 4.52
N PRO A 133 -3.62 -11.04 4.47
CA PRO A 133 -4.19 -12.35 4.76
C PRO A 133 -3.63 -13.44 3.85
N LEU A 134 -3.31 -14.61 4.42
CA LEU A 134 -2.75 -15.75 3.67
C LEU A 134 -3.69 -16.33 2.61
N ASP A 135 -5.00 -16.13 2.76
CA ASP A 135 -6.00 -16.59 1.79
C ASP A 135 -6.13 -15.67 0.57
N GLN A 136 -5.61 -14.44 0.63
CA GLN A 136 -5.79 -13.41 -0.41
C GLN A 136 -4.48 -12.85 -0.99
N TYR A 137 -3.35 -12.94 -0.27
CA TYR A 137 -2.11 -12.26 -0.65
C TYR A 137 -1.62 -12.62 -2.07
N ALA A 138 -1.74 -13.89 -2.47
CA ALA A 138 -1.31 -14.34 -3.79
C ALA A 138 -2.12 -13.65 -4.91
N GLN A 139 -3.45 -13.66 -4.79
CA GLN A 139 -4.35 -13.04 -5.77
C GLN A 139 -4.19 -11.52 -5.81
N ILE A 140 -3.90 -10.89 -4.67
CA ILE A 140 -3.58 -9.46 -4.62
C ILE A 140 -2.27 -9.20 -5.34
N ILE A 141 -1.21 -9.99 -5.11
CA ILE A 141 0.07 -9.86 -5.83
C ILE A 141 -0.14 -10.04 -7.33
N ASP A 142 -0.91 -11.06 -7.76
CA ASP A 142 -1.28 -11.29 -9.17
C ASP A 142 -1.97 -10.07 -9.79
N ALA A 143 -2.85 -9.41 -9.03
CA ALA A 143 -3.55 -8.23 -9.51
C ALA A 143 -2.66 -7.00 -9.64
N VAL A 144 -1.60 -6.87 -8.84
CA VAL A 144 -0.87 -5.60 -8.67
C VAL A 144 0.63 -5.67 -8.99
N HIS A 145 1.19 -6.81 -9.37
CA HIS A 145 2.62 -6.88 -9.72
C HIS A 145 2.96 -6.13 -11.00
N GLY A 146 4.24 -5.79 -11.19
CA GLY A 146 4.75 -5.29 -12.47
C GLY A 146 4.49 -3.81 -12.75
N GLY A 147 4.54 -2.94 -11.73
CA GLY A 147 4.57 -1.49 -11.92
C GLY A 147 3.26 -0.76 -11.67
N SER A 148 2.38 -1.30 -10.83
CA SER A 148 1.14 -0.65 -10.42
C SER A 148 1.36 0.37 -9.31
N CYS A 149 0.35 1.20 -9.07
CA CYS A 149 0.37 2.20 -8.00
C CYS A 149 -0.07 1.59 -6.67
N LEU A 150 0.68 1.87 -5.60
CA LEU A 150 0.29 1.63 -4.21
C LEU A 150 0.41 2.95 -3.44
N PHE A 151 -0.61 3.32 -2.66
CA PHE A 151 -0.62 4.52 -1.83
C PHE A 151 -0.91 4.17 -0.37
N LEU A 152 0.01 4.52 0.53
CA LEU A 152 -0.16 4.36 1.99
C LEU A 152 -0.49 5.73 2.59
N ASN A 153 -1.71 5.88 3.09
CA ASN A 153 -2.27 7.13 3.61
C ASN A 153 -2.31 7.16 5.14
N LYS A 154 -2.13 8.37 5.71
CA LYS A 154 -2.54 8.72 7.06
C LYS A 154 -2.79 10.23 7.13
N SER A 155 -3.98 10.65 7.58
CA SER A 155 -4.27 12.06 7.81
C SER A 155 -3.48 12.62 8.99
N ASN A 156 -3.13 13.91 8.93
CA ASN A 156 -2.45 14.64 10.00
C ASN A 156 -1.08 14.06 10.43
N ALA A 157 -0.44 13.24 9.59
CA ALA A 157 0.88 12.65 9.86
C ALA A 157 2.05 13.48 9.28
N GLY A 158 1.80 14.73 8.85
CA GLY A 158 2.81 15.58 8.21
C GLY A 158 3.27 15.08 6.83
N TYR A 159 2.52 14.15 6.22
CA TYR A 159 2.81 13.65 4.88
C TYR A 159 2.59 14.73 3.81
N ALA A 160 3.55 14.85 2.90
CA ALA A 160 3.46 15.71 1.74
C ALA A 160 4.04 14.98 0.51
N SER A 161 3.49 15.27 -0.65
CA SER A 161 3.93 14.64 -1.90
C SER A 161 3.72 15.56 -3.08
N LYS A 162 4.73 15.63 -3.96
CA LYS A 162 4.60 16.29 -5.26
C LYS A 162 3.65 15.55 -6.20
N TYR A 163 3.32 14.30 -5.90
CA TYR A 163 2.42 13.46 -6.69
C TYR A 163 0.97 13.55 -6.20
N LEU A 164 0.74 14.01 -4.96
CA LEU A 164 -0.60 14.25 -4.42
C LEU A 164 -1.05 15.66 -4.78
N ASN A 165 -1.48 15.85 -6.02
CA ASN A 165 -1.94 17.13 -6.55
C ASN A 165 -3.42 17.04 -6.94
N GLN A 166 -4.28 17.74 -6.19
CA GLN A 166 -5.73 17.71 -6.39
C GLN A 166 -6.15 18.38 -7.71
N GLU A 167 -5.52 19.49 -8.09
CA GLU A 167 -5.81 20.18 -9.35
C GLU A 167 -5.52 19.28 -10.55
N ALA A 168 -4.36 18.62 -10.53
CA ALA A 168 -3.97 17.67 -11.57
C ALA A 168 -4.93 16.46 -11.63
N ALA A 169 -5.38 15.96 -10.47
CA ALA A 169 -6.34 14.86 -10.40
C ALA A 169 -7.71 15.26 -10.95
N LEU A 170 -8.22 16.44 -10.58
CA LEU A 170 -9.49 16.98 -11.09
C LEU A 170 -9.43 17.23 -12.59
N ALA A 171 -8.33 17.81 -13.09
CA ALA A 171 -8.14 18.03 -14.52
C ALA A 171 -8.14 16.71 -15.31
N ALA A 172 -7.49 15.66 -14.78
CA ALA A 172 -7.49 14.34 -15.40
C ALA A 172 -8.89 13.69 -15.43
N LEU A 173 -9.62 13.75 -14.31
CA LEU A 173 -10.99 13.22 -14.23
C LEU A 173 -11.95 13.95 -15.19
N ALA A 174 -11.84 15.28 -15.29
CA ALA A 174 -12.63 16.07 -16.22
C ALA A 174 -12.32 15.71 -17.69
N ALA A 175 -11.05 15.51 -18.02
CA ALA A 175 -10.63 15.10 -19.36
C ALA A 175 -11.20 13.71 -19.73
N GLU A 176 -11.14 12.73 -18.83
CA GLU A 176 -11.73 11.39 -19.04
C GLU A 176 -13.25 11.46 -19.25
N ALA A 177 -13.95 12.28 -18.47
CA ALA A 177 -15.39 12.48 -18.64
C ALA A 177 -15.76 13.07 -20.02
N THR A 178 -14.93 13.97 -20.55
CA THR A 178 -15.14 14.58 -21.88
C THR A 178 -14.85 13.60 -23.02
N THR A 179 -13.94 12.64 -22.81
CA THR A 179 -13.65 11.60 -23.82
C THR A 179 -14.66 10.45 -23.83
N ALA A 180 -15.43 10.29 -22.75
CA ALA A 180 -16.45 9.25 -22.61
C ALA A 180 -17.85 9.70 -23.06
N SER A 181 -18.04 11.00 -23.36
CA SER A 181 -19.26 11.62 -23.87
C SER A 181 -19.22 11.82 -25.38
#